data_AF-A0A4Y2FL17-F1
#
_entry.id   AF-A0A4Y2FL17-F1
#
_cell.length_a   1.000
_cell.length_b   1.000
_cell.length_c   1.000
_cell.angle_alpha   90.00
_cell.angle_beta   90.00
_cell.angle_gamma   90.00
#
_symmetry.space_group_name_H-M   'P 1'
#
loop_
_entity.id
_entity.type
_entity.pdbx_description
1 polymer ?
#
loop_
_entity_poly.entity_id
_entity_poly.type
_entity_poly.pdbx_seq_one_letter_code
_entity_poly.pdbx_strand_id
1 'polypeptide(L)'
;MHGCILKRFLAQHGATELSHPQYSSDLSSPDFFLFPKLKVAQKERRFTDITYIQTAVTREWKVVPVEFSRAFDYLYRRCQRCIVYDGDYFEGL
;
A
#
# COMPACT_ATOMS: atom_id res chain seq x y z
N MET A 1 -4.09 11.79 22.05
CA MET A 1 -3.16 10.99 22.88
C MET A 1 -2.46 9.87 22.11
N HIS A 2 -3.07 9.20 21.12
CA HIS A 2 -2.43 8.12 20.35
C HIS A 2 -1.27 8.56 19.43
N GLY A 3 -1.36 9.72 18.77
CA GLY A 3 -0.31 10.20 17.86
C GLY A 3 1.06 10.44 18.52
N CYS A 4 1.08 10.84 19.80
CA CYS A 4 2.34 11.04 20.53
C CYS A 4 3.08 9.74 20.85
N ILE A 5 2.36 8.63 21.05
CA ILE A 5 2.96 7.33 21.37
C ILE A 5 3.60 6.74 20.11
N LEU A 6 2.89 6.76 18.99
CA LEU A 6 3.40 6.26 17.71
C LEU A 6 4.64 7.04 17.26
N LYS A 7 4.62 8.38 17.33
CA LYS A 7 5.78 9.20 16.96
C LYS A 7 7.01 8.93 17.82
N ARG A 8 6.82 8.72 19.13
CA ARG A 8 7.91 8.33 20.05
C ARG A 8 8.48 6.96 19.70
N PHE A 9 7.60 5.99 19.41
CA PHE A 9 8.03 4.65 19.01
C PHE A 9 8.84 4.68 17.71
N LEU A 10 8.36 5.40 16.68
CA LEU A 10 9.09 5.54 15.41
C LEU A 10 10.47 6.18 15.62
N ALA A 11 10.55 7.25 16.41
CA ALA A 11 11.80 7.91 16.74
C ALA A 11 12.79 6.99 17.48
N GLN A 12 12.30 6.19 18.45
CA GLN A 12 13.12 5.21 19.18
C GLN A 12 13.73 4.14 18.26
N HIS A 13 13.04 3.80 17.16
CA HIS A 13 13.50 2.82 16.18
C HIS A 13 14.20 3.43 14.95
N GLY A 14 14.46 4.75 14.96
CA GLY A 14 15.11 5.44 13.84
C GLY A 14 14.26 5.49 12.56
N ALA A 15 12.95 5.26 12.66
CA ALA A 15 12.04 5.33 11.53
C ALA A 15 11.58 6.78 11.30
N THR A 16 11.74 7.27 10.07
CA THR A 16 11.27 8.60 9.68
C THR A 16 9.87 8.50 9.10
N GLU A 17 8.93 9.28 9.65
CA GLU A 17 7.57 9.41 9.12
C GLU A 17 7.59 10.29 7.87
N LEU A 18 7.07 9.78 6.75
CA LEU A 18 6.85 10.58 5.55
C LEU A 18 5.47 11.24 5.63
N SER A 19 5.39 12.51 5.22
CA SER A 19 4.11 13.21 5.11
C SER A 19 3.23 12.52 4.07
N HIS A 20 2.00 12.19 4.44
CA HIS A 20 1.02 11.58 3.55
C HIS A 20 -0.28 12.41 3.58
N PRO A 21 -0.75 12.91 2.42
CA PRO A 21 -1.98 13.67 2.35
C PRO A 21 -3.22 12.84 2.72
N GLN A 22 -4.25 13.49 3.24
CA GLN A 22 -5.49 12.82 3.62
C GLN A 22 -6.23 12.32 2.37
N TYR A 23 -6.79 11.11 2.46
CA TYR A 23 -7.59 10.47 1.39
C TYR A 23 -6.85 10.19 0.07
N SER A 24 -5.52 10.16 0.08
CA SER A 24 -4.70 9.92 -1.12
C SER A 24 -4.23 8.47 -1.26
N SER A 25 -5.19 7.55 -1.40
CA SER A 25 -4.88 6.14 -1.68
C SER A 25 -4.12 5.94 -2.99
N ASP A 26 -4.29 6.84 -3.96
CA ASP A 26 -3.51 6.89 -5.20
C ASP A 26 -2.01 7.13 -4.97
N LEU A 27 -1.63 7.68 -3.82
CA LEU A 27 -0.23 7.89 -3.38
C LEU A 27 0.25 6.85 -2.35
N SER A 28 -0.54 5.81 -2.11
CA SER A 28 -0.22 4.73 -1.18
C SER A 28 0.14 3.45 -1.96
N SER A 29 1.40 3.04 -1.89
CA SER A 29 1.90 1.82 -2.56
C SER A 29 1.07 0.57 -2.23
N PRO A 30 0.68 0.30 -0.97
CA PRO A 30 -0.23 -0.80 -0.66
C PRO A 30 -1.54 -0.77 -1.45
N ASP A 31 -2.15 0.41 -1.59
CA ASP A 31 -3.48 0.59 -2.17
C ASP A 31 -3.49 0.46 -3.69
N PHE A 32 -2.54 1.09 -4.40
CA PHE A 32 -2.51 1.03 -5.85
C PHE A 32 -1.73 -0.18 -6.41
N PHE A 33 -0.84 -0.81 -5.63
CA PHE A 33 0.03 -1.88 -6.13
C PHE A 33 -0.22 -3.24 -5.46
N LEU A 34 -0.16 -3.31 -4.13
CA LEU A 34 -0.14 -4.60 -3.41
C LEU A 34 -1.54 -5.23 -3.33
N PHE A 35 -2.53 -4.47 -2.86
CA PHE A 35 -3.89 -4.99 -2.66
C PHE A 35 -4.60 -5.37 -3.96
N PRO A 36 -4.45 -4.65 -5.08
CA PRO A 36 -5.04 -5.08 -6.35
C PRO A 36 -4.54 -6.47 -6.78
N LYS A 37 -3.24 -6.72 -6.67
CA LYS A 37 -2.65 -8.04 -6.99
C LYS A 37 -3.21 -9.14 -6.09
N LEU A 38 -3.28 -8.86 -4.78
CA LEU A 38 -3.87 -9.81 -3.83
C LEU A 38 -5.34 -10.09 -4.13
N LYS A 39 -6.14 -9.04 -4.38
CA LYS A 39 -7.57 -9.16 -4.70
C LYS A 39 -7.80 -9.95 -5.98
N VAL A 40 -6.96 -9.77 -7.01
CA VAL A 40 -7.02 -10.57 -8.24
C VAL A 40 -6.72 -12.04 -7.96
N ALA A 41 -5.67 -12.35 -7.20
CA ALA A 41 -5.31 -13.72 -6.87
C ALA A 41 -6.36 -14.45 -6.01
N GLN A 42 -7.07 -13.70 -5.16
CA GLN A 42 -8.13 -14.22 -4.30
C GLN A 42 -9.54 -14.06 -4.91
N LYS A 43 -9.64 -13.54 -6.14
CA LYS A 43 -10.93 -13.33 -6.80
C LYS A 43 -11.66 -14.67 -6.93
N GLU A 44 -12.97 -14.65 -6.67
CA GLU A 44 -13.88 -15.80 -6.77
C GLU A 44 -13.58 -16.96 -5.79
N ARG A 45 -12.59 -16.84 -4.91
CA ARG A 45 -12.33 -17.83 -3.85
C ARG A 45 -13.22 -17.57 -2.65
N ARG A 46 -13.92 -18.62 -2.20
CA ARG A 46 -14.65 -18.61 -0.93
C ARG A 46 -13.82 -19.33 0.12
N PHE A 47 -13.66 -18.69 1.27
CA PHE A 47 -12.95 -19.25 2.40
C PHE A 47 -13.96 -19.52 3.51
N THR A 48 -13.93 -20.71 4.07
CA THR A 48 -14.79 -21.10 5.20
C THR A 48 -14.10 -20.93 6.55
N ASP A 49 -12.77 -20.71 6.54
CA ASP A 49 -11.95 -20.67 7.73
C ASP A 49 -10.84 -19.61 7.62
N ILE A 50 -10.53 -18.97 8.75
CA ILE A 50 -9.53 -17.89 8.83
C ILE A 50 -8.12 -18.41 8.60
N THR A 51 -7.78 -19.60 9.09
CA THR A 51 -6.45 -20.19 8.89
C THR A 51 -6.20 -20.47 7.40
N TYR A 52 -7.25 -20.85 6.67
CA TYR A 52 -7.18 -21.02 5.22
C TYR A 52 -6.95 -19.68 4.49
N ILE A 53 -7.60 -18.60 4.91
CA ILE A 53 -7.35 -17.23 4.39
C ILE A 53 -5.89 -16.84 4.64
N GLN A 54 -5.41 -16.97 5.87
CA GLN A 54 -4.04 -16.60 6.25
C GLN A 54 -3.01 -17.36 5.41
N THR A 55 -3.22 -18.67 5.24
CA THR A 55 -2.33 -19.54 4.45
C THR A 55 -2.33 -19.13 2.98
N ALA A 56 -3.51 -18.89 2.40
CA ALA A 56 -3.65 -18.48 1.01
C ALA A 56 -3.00 -17.12 0.76
N VAL A 57 -3.27 -16.11 1.59
CA VAL A 57 -2.68 -14.76 1.47
C VAL A 57 -1.16 -14.81 1.64
N THR A 58 -0.66 -15.57 2.62
CA THR A 58 0.78 -15.72 2.86
C THR A 58 1.49 -16.36 1.66
N ARG A 59 0.86 -17.35 1.02
CA ARG A 59 1.41 -17.98 -0.19
C ARG A 59 1.53 -16.99 -1.33
N GLU A 60 0.49 -16.20 -1.60
CA GLU A 60 0.53 -15.17 -2.64
C GLU A 60 1.61 -14.11 -2.34
N TRP A 61 1.74 -13.67 -1.09
CA TRP A 61 2.74 -12.68 -0.68
C TRP A 61 4.20 -13.13 -0.85
N LYS A 62 4.49 -14.43 -0.69
CA LYS A 62 5.85 -14.96 -0.91
C LYS A 62 6.32 -14.84 -2.37
N VAL A 63 5.41 -14.64 -3.32
CA VAL A 63 5.71 -14.51 -4.76
C VAL A 63 5.94 -13.06 -5.19
N VAL A 64 5.42 -12.08 -4.43
CA VAL A 64 5.51 -10.64 -4.70
C VAL A 64 6.91 -9.98 -4.60
N PRO A 65 7.93 -10.49 -3.86
CA PRO A 65 9.12 -9.69 -3.52
C PRO A 65 9.90 -9.11 -4.71
N VAL A 66 9.92 -9.79 -5.85
CA VAL A 66 10.71 -9.35 -7.02
C VAL A 66 10.16 -8.07 -7.64
N GLU A 67 8.85 -7.86 -7.60
CA GLU A 67 8.23 -6.68 -8.22
C GLU A 67 7.99 -5.53 -7.25
N PHE A 68 8.16 -5.75 -5.94
CA PHE A 68 7.86 -4.73 -4.92
C PHE A 68 8.73 -3.47 -5.07
N SER A 69 9.97 -3.62 -5.52
CA SER A 69 10.85 -2.47 -5.81
C SER A 69 10.24 -1.51 -6.84
N ARG A 70 9.57 -2.04 -7.88
CA ARG A 70 8.91 -1.24 -8.92
C ARG A 70 7.78 -0.38 -8.36
N ALA A 71 7.20 -0.75 -7.21
CA ALA A 71 6.15 0.05 -6.58
C ALA A 71 6.66 1.44 -6.17
N PHE A 72 7.94 1.58 -5.84
CA PHE A 72 8.55 2.89 -5.54
C PHE A 72 8.73 3.75 -6.79
N ASP A 73 9.09 3.15 -7.93
CA ASP A 73 9.14 3.88 -9.21
C ASP A 73 7.74 4.38 -9.62
N TYR A 74 6.72 3.54 -9.42
CA TYR A 74 5.33 3.93 -9.66
C TYR A 74 4.86 5.02 -8.69
N LEU A 75 5.24 4.93 -7.41
CA LEU A 75 4.93 5.95 -6.42
C LEU A 75 5.52 7.30 -6.84
N TYR A 76 6.78 7.32 -7.27
CA TYR A 76 7.43 8.55 -7.76
C TYR A 76 6.64 9.18 -8.93
N ARG A 77 6.27 8.38 -9.93
CA ARG A 77 5.48 8.85 -11.09
C ARG A 77 4.09 9.34 -10.68
N ARG A 78 3.44 8.69 -9.71
CA ARG A 78 2.14 9.10 -9.17
C ARG A 78 2.24 10.42 -8.41
N CYS A 79 3.29 10.62 -7.61
CA CYS A 79 3.55 11.91 -6.97
C CYS A 79 3.73 13.03 -8.02
N GLN A 80 4.49 12.78 -9.10
CA GLN A 80 4.62 13.76 -10.19
C GLN A 80 3.27 14.08 -10.83
N ARG A 81 2.43 13.07 -11.03
CA ARG A 81 1.11 13.24 -11.59
C ARG A 81 0.21 14.06 -10.65
N CYS A 82 0.21 13.78 -9.36
CA CYS A 82 -0.50 14.57 -8.35
C CYS A 82 -0.13 16.06 -8.43
N ILE A 83 1.15 16.39 -8.64
CA ILE A 83 1.60 17.78 -8.85
C ILE A 83 1.00 18.38 -10.15
N VAL A 84 1.00 17.62 -11.25
CA VAL A 84 0.46 18.09 -12.55
C VAL A 84 -1.05 18.35 -12.49
N TYR A 85 -1.78 17.56 -11.71
CA TYR A 85 -3.23 17.71 -11.51
C TYR A 85 -3.58 18.61 -10.31
N ASP A 86 -2.62 19.37 -9.77
CA ASP A 86 -2.83 20.29 -8.64
C ASP A 86 -3.48 19.62 -7.41
N GLY A 87 -3.15 18.35 -7.17
CA GLY A 87 -3.70 17.55 -6.07
C GLY A 87 -5.00 16.82 -6.39
N ASP A 88 -5.59 16.99 -7.58
CA ASP A 88 -6.79 16.26 -7.98
C ASP A 88 -6.51 14.78 -8.24
N TYR A 89 -7.55 13.96 -8.04
CA TYR A 89 -7.52 12.54 -8.36
C TYR A 89 -7.36 12.33 -9.88
N PHE A 90 -6.44 11.45 -10.25
CA PHE A 90 -6.12 11.16 -11.66
C PHE A 90 -6.47 9.73 -12.10
N GLU A 91 -7.09 8.93 -11.22
CA GLU A 91 -7.55 7.58 -11.57
C GLU A 91 -8.92 7.65 -12.25
N GLY A 92 -8.98 7.36 -13.55
CA GLY A 92 -10.22 7.39 -14.34
C GLY A 92 -10.32 8.50 -15.39
N LEU A 93 -9.26 9.32 -15.53
CA LEU A 93 -9.04 10.24 -16.66
C LEU A 93 -8.42 9.53 -17.87
#